data_AF-A0A2H6EJZ8-F1
#
_entry.id   AF-A0A2H6EJZ8-F1
#
_cell.length_a   1.000
_cell.length_b   1.000
_cell.length_c   1.000
_cell.angle_alpha   90.00
_cell.angle_beta   90.00
_cell.angle_gamma   90.00
#
_symmetry.space_group_name_H-M   'P 1'
#
loop_
_entity.id
_entity.type
_entity.pdbx_description
1 polymer ?
#
loop_
_entity_poly.entity_id
_entity_poly.type
_entity_poly.pdbx_seq_one_letter_code
_entity_poly.pdbx_strand_id
1 'polypeptide(L)'
;MDVLDTEIKRMETYLDNVENSFTNLQDDNFDSCMERIKINISKFEDTKNELIKNNSRELLRRRSQGLGQKVKQIYQRFDNVIKEKKSEQDKLKSLLLDSLNQKKLNNYKR
;
A
#
# COMPACT_ATOMS: atom_id res chain seq x y z
N MET A 1 -28.83 10.78 7.57
CA MET A 1 -27.36 10.77 7.71
C MET A 1 -26.85 12.03 7.02
N ASP A 2 -25.98 12.81 7.66
CA ASP A 2 -25.42 14.03 7.06
C ASP A 2 -24.59 13.64 5.80
N VAL A 3 -24.61 14.49 4.77
CA VAL A 3 -23.79 14.30 3.55
C VAL A 3 -22.33 14.21 3.93
N LEU A 4 -21.88 15.02 4.89
CA LEU A 4 -20.51 14.99 5.39
C LEU A 4 -20.16 13.65 6.06
N ASP A 5 -21.03 13.14 6.94
CA ASP A 5 -20.82 11.86 7.62
C ASP A 5 -20.80 10.69 6.61
N THR A 6 -21.58 10.81 5.52
CA THR A 6 -21.61 9.83 4.43
C THR A 6 -20.30 9.79 3.67
N GLU A 7 -19.75 10.95 3.31
CA GLU A 7 -18.47 11.03 2.59
C GLU A 7 -17.28 10.60 3.47
N ILE A 8 -17.28 10.94 4.76
CA ILE A 8 -16.27 10.46 5.70
C ILE A 8 -16.31 8.94 5.81
N LYS A 9 -17.51 8.34 5.89
CA LYS A 9 -17.66 6.87 5.90
C LYS A 9 -17.21 6.22 4.59
N ARG A 10 -17.41 6.87 3.44
CA ARG A 10 -16.84 6.43 2.16
C ARG A 10 -15.32 6.44 2.19
N MET A 11 -14.72 7.51 2.71
CA MET A 11 -13.27 7.59 2.90
C MET A 11 -12.75 6.46 3.80
N GLU A 12 -13.42 6.16 4.91
CA GLU A 12 -13.08 5.01 5.76
C GLU A 12 -13.13 3.69 4.98
N THR A 13 -14.18 3.49 4.19
CA THR A 13 -14.34 2.29 3.36
C THR A 13 -13.19 2.13 2.36
N TYR A 14 -12.72 3.22 1.74
CA TYR A 14 -11.57 3.17 0.84
C TYR A 14 -10.30 2.72 1.58
N LEU A 15 -10.05 3.23 2.79
CA LEU A 15 -8.91 2.81 3.60
C LEU A 15 -9.03 1.34 4.04
N ASP A 16 -10.24 0.88 4.39
CA ASP A 16 -10.48 -0.53 4.74
C ASP A 16 -10.23 -1.45 3.53
N ASN A 17 -10.60 -1.03 2.33
CA ASN A 17 -10.30 -1.77 1.10
C ASN A 17 -8.78 -1.83 0.82
N VAL A 18 -8.04 -0.77 1.13
CA VAL A 18 -6.57 -0.77 1.05
C VAL A 18 -6.00 -1.78 2.03
N GLU A 19 -6.45 -1.77 3.28
CA GLU A 19 -6.01 -2.71 4.31
C GLU A 19 -6.34 -4.17 3.96
N ASN A 20 -7.53 -4.42 3.40
CA ASN A 20 -7.92 -5.73 2.89
C ASN A 20 -7.00 -6.19 1.74
N SER A 21 -6.58 -5.27 0.87
CA SER A 21 -5.65 -5.59 -0.22
C SER A 21 -4.26 -5.95 0.33
N PHE A 22 -3.79 -5.29 1.39
CA PHE A 22 -2.56 -5.68 2.08
C PHE A 22 -2.68 -7.04 2.79
N THR A 23 -3.82 -7.32 3.40
CA THR A 23 -4.04 -8.58 4.13
C THR A 23 -4.04 -9.79 3.20
N ASN A 24 -4.53 -9.62 1.96
CA ASN A 24 -4.56 -10.66 0.94
C ASN A 24 -3.37 -10.60 -0.02
N LEU A 25 -2.35 -9.79 0.28
CA LEU A 25 -1.20 -9.62 -0.59
C LEU A 25 -0.35 -10.90 -0.61
N GLN A 26 -0.19 -11.47 -1.79
CA GLN A 26 0.64 -12.64 -2.07
C GLN A 26 1.47 -12.37 -3.34
N ASP A 27 2.53 -13.14 -3.56
CA ASP A 27 3.44 -12.91 -4.69
C ASP A 27 2.75 -13.08 -6.04
N ASP A 28 1.81 -14.00 -6.16
CA ASP A 28 1.06 -14.31 -7.37
C ASP A 28 -0.03 -13.27 -7.71
N ASN A 29 -0.42 -12.45 -6.72
CA ASN A 29 -1.46 -11.43 -6.88
C ASN A 29 -0.95 -9.99 -6.64
N PHE A 30 0.36 -9.83 -6.45
CA PHE A 30 0.99 -8.58 -6.02
C PHE A 30 0.57 -7.37 -6.87
N ASP A 31 0.70 -7.48 -8.20
CA ASP A 31 0.39 -6.38 -9.13
C ASP A 31 -1.08 -5.99 -9.07
N SER A 32 -1.98 -6.98 -8.98
CA SER A 32 -3.43 -6.72 -8.88
C SER A 32 -3.80 -6.05 -7.56
N CYS A 33 -3.20 -6.50 -6.45
CA CYS A 33 -3.38 -5.87 -5.14
C CYS A 33 -2.86 -4.43 -5.15
N MET A 34 -1.69 -4.17 -5.74
CA MET A 34 -1.14 -2.81 -5.86
C MET A 34 -2.01 -1.88 -6.70
N GLU A 35 -2.59 -2.39 -7.80
CA GLU A 35 -3.53 -1.61 -8.62
C GLU A 35 -4.80 -1.26 -7.83
N ARG A 36 -5.38 -2.21 -7.10
CA ARG A 36 -6.56 -1.97 -6.24
C ARG A 36 -6.26 -0.95 -5.14
N ILE A 37 -5.09 -1.03 -4.53
CA ILE A 37 -4.64 -0.07 -3.52
C ILE A 37 -4.57 1.33 -4.14
N LYS A 38 -3.92 1.46 -5.30
CA LYS A 38 -3.79 2.74 -6.01
C LYS A 38 -5.15 3.36 -6.32
N ILE A 39 -6.11 2.56 -6.80
CA ILE A 39 -7.47 3.02 -7.10
C ILE A 39 -8.16 3.55 -5.84
N ASN A 40 -8.11 2.81 -4.72
CA ASN A 40 -8.76 3.24 -3.49
C ASN A 40 -8.10 4.50 -2.88
N ILE A 41 -6.77 4.61 -2.96
CA ILE A 41 -6.06 5.83 -2.53
C ILE A 41 -6.45 7.03 -3.39
N SER A 42 -6.55 6.87 -4.71
CA SER A 42 -7.01 7.94 -5.60
C SER A 42 -8.40 8.44 -5.20
N LYS A 43 -9.35 7.51 -5.01
CA LYS A 43 -10.71 7.84 -4.58
C LYS A 43 -10.74 8.54 -3.23
N PHE A 44 -9.92 8.08 -2.28
CA PHE A 44 -9.78 8.73 -0.98
C PHE A 44 -9.28 10.18 -1.10
N GLU A 45 -8.23 10.41 -1.90
CA GLU A 45 -7.68 11.75 -2.12
C GLU A 45 -8.68 12.67 -2.82
N ASP A 46 -9.41 12.18 -3.82
CA ASP A 46 -10.44 12.95 -4.52
C ASP A 46 -11.54 13.40 -3.55
N THR A 47 -12.12 12.46 -2.78
CA THR A 47 -13.14 12.79 -1.77
C THR A 47 -12.59 13.72 -0.68
N LYS A 48 -11.35 13.51 -0.21
CA LYS A 48 -10.70 14.40 0.76
C LYS A 48 -10.61 15.83 0.22
N ASN A 49 -10.18 15.99 -1.02
CA ASN A 49 -10.00 17.29 -1.65
C ASN A 49 -11.33 18.02 -1.87
N GLU A 50 -12.39 17.30 -2.22
CA GLU A 50 -13.75 17.86 -2.30
C GLU A 50 -14.26 18.31 -0.93
N LEU A 51 -14.07 17.49 0.11
CA LEU A 51 -14.49 17.84 1.47
C LEU A 51 -13.76 19.07 2.02
N ILE A 52 -12.45 19.20 1.77
CA ILE A 52 -11.65 20.37 2.18
C ILE A 52 -12.12 21.66 1.52
N LYS A 53 -12.61 21.60 0.27
CA LYS A 53 -13.14 22.77 -0.44
C LYS A 53 -14.47 23.26 0.14
N ASN A 54 -15.31 22.33 0.58
CA ASN A 54 -16.70 22.61 0.94
C ASN A 54 -16.95 22.73 2.44
N ASN A 55 -15.97 22.42 3.30
CA ASN A 55 -16.14 22.37 4.75
C ASN A 55 -15.01 23.09 5.50
N SER A 56 -15.32 23.59 6.69
CA SER A 56 -14.30 24.20 7.55
C SER A 56 -13.34 23.13 8.10
N ARG A 57 -12.06 23.51 8.27
CA ARG A 57 -11.02 22.62 8.82
C ARG A 57 -11.39 22.08 10.20
N GLU A 58 -12.04 22.89 11.02
CA GLU A 58 -12.43 22.50 12.37
C GLU A 58 -13.54 21.43 12.35
N LEU A 59 -14.53 21.58 11.48
CA LEU A 59 -15.58 20.59 11.30
C LEU A 59 -15.01 19.26 10.81
N LEU A 60 -14.15 19.31 9.79
CA LEU A 60 -13.46 18.13 9.26
C LEU A 60 -12.64 17.44 10.35
N ARG A 61 -11.87 18.18 11.15
CA ARG A 61 -11.07 17.60 12.24
C ARG A 61 -11.92 16.88 13.30
N ARG A 62 -13.10 17.41 13.64
CA ARG A 62 -14.00 16.78 14.63
C ARG A 62 -14.67 15.53 14.07
N ARG A 63 -15.03 15.53 12.78
CA ARG A 63 -15.79 14.45 12.15
C ARG A 63 -14.93 13.32 11.58
N SER A 64 -13.68 13.60 11.19
CA SER A 64 -12.73 12.62 10.63
C SER A 64 -11.81 11.98 11.67
N GLN A 65 -12.22 11.94 12.94
CA GLN A 65 -11.42 11.33 14.01
C GLN A 65 -11.16 9.86 13.69
N GLY A 66 -9.89 9.44 13.74
CA GLY A 66 -9.47 8.06 13.42
C GLY A 66 -8.94 7.85 11.99
N LEU A 67 -9.40 8.63 11.00
CA LEU A 67 -8.90 8.52 9.62
C LEU A 67 -7.37 8.74 9.54
N GLY A 68 -6.86 9.71 10.30
CA GLY A 68 -5.42 9.97 10.36
C GLY A 68 -4.60 8.78 10.90
N GLN A 69 -5.15 8.00 11.84
CA GLN A 69 -4.48 6.82 12.37
C GLN A 69 -4.47 5.69 11.34
N LYS A 70 -5.60 5.45 10.64
CA LYS A 70 -5.68 4.47 9.55
C LYS A 70 -4.69 4.78 8.42
N VAL A 71 -4.63 6.05 8.00
CA VAL A 71 -3.64 6.51 7.00
C VAL A 71 -2.21 6.20 7.46
N LYS A 72 -1.89 6.47 8.72
CA LYS A 72 -0.56 6.19 9.29
C LYS A 72 -0.23 4.70 9.30
N GLN A 73 -1.20 3.84 9.61
CA GLN A 73 -1.05 2.38 9.55
C GLN A 73 -0.81 1.90 8.11
N ILE A 74 -1.54 2.45 7.13
CA ILE A 74 -1.35 2.14 5.71
C ILE A 74 0.07 2.50 5.26
N TYR A 75 0.60 3.66 5.64
CA TYR A 75 2.00 4.01 5.36
C TYR A 75 2.98 2.99 5.94
N GLN A 76 2.80 2.58 7.19
CA GLN A 76 3.64 1.56 7.82
C GLN A 76 3.58 0.21 7.09
N ARG A 77 2.40 -0.17 6.58
CA ARG A 77 2.23 -1.38 5.76
C ARG A 77 3.03 -1.29 4.46
N PHE A 78 2.99 -0.15 3.77
CA PHE A 78 3.83 0.07 2.58
C PHE A 78 5.32 -0.05 2.88
N ASP A 79 5.79 0.59 3.94
CA ASP A 79 7.21 0.54 4.33
C ASP A 79 7.68 -0.90 4.58
N ASN A 80 6.83 -1.71 5.22
CA ASN A 80 7.11 -3.13 5.46
C ASN A 80 7.19 -3.91 4.15
N VAL A 81 6.22 -3.75 3.24
CA VAL A 81 6.23 -4.42 1.92
C VAL A 81 7.47 -4.03 1.13
N ILE A 82 7.86 -2.75 1.12
CA ILE A 82 9.06 -2.28 0.43
C ILE A 82 10.31 -2.94 1.03
N LYS A 83 10.39 -3.04 2.35
CA LYS A 83 11.51 -3.66 3.05
C LYS A 83 11.62 -5.15 2.73
N GLU A 84 10.49 -5.86 2.72
CA GLU A 84 10.41 -7.28 2.37
C GLU A 84 10.86 -7.52 0.92
N LYS A 85 10.30 -6.78 -0.03
CA LYS A 85 10.65 -6.91 -1.46
C LYS A 85 12.10 -6.56 -1.76
N LYS A 86 12.68 -5.59 -1.05
CA LYS A 86 14.14 -5.32 -1.14
C LYS A 86 14.96 -6.50 -0.62
N SER A 87 14.58 -7.08 0.52
CA SER A 87 15.28 -8.25 1.07
C SER A 87 15.20 -9.47 0.14
N GLU A 88 14.04 -9.71 -0.47
CA GLU A 88 13.87 -10.75 -1.49
C GLU A 88 14.77 -10.51 -2.71
N GLN A 89 14.79 -9.27 -3.21
CA GLN A 89 15.65 -8.89 -4.33
C GLN A 89 17.13 -9.16 -4.04
N ASP A 90 17.60 -8.80 -2.84
CA ASP A 90 19.00 -9.00 -2.46
C ASP A 90 19.37 -10.48 -2.33
N LYS A 91 18.46 -11.31 -1.78
CA LYS A 91 18.63 -12.77 -1.74
C LYS A 91 18.72 -13.36 -3.15
N LEU A 92 17.82 -12.95 -4.06
CA LEU A 92 17.83 -13.43 -5.45
C LEU A 92 19.10 -13.04 -6.19
N LYS A 93 19.61 -11.81 -5.98
CA LYS A 93 20.89 -11.37 -6.55
C LYS A 93 22.05 -12.25 -6.07
N SER A 94 22.10 -12.58 -4.78
CA SER A 94 23.13 -13.47 -4.22
C SER A 94 23.07 -14.86 -4.86
N LEU A 95 21.88 -15.47 -4.91
CA LEU A 95 21.68 -16.79 -5.50
C LEU A 95 22.07 -16.83 -6.98
N LEU A 96 21.76 -15.77 -7.72
CA LEU A 96 22.14 -15.64 -9.13
C LEU A 96 23.66 -15.60 -9.30
N LEU A 97 24.36 -14.82 -8.45
CA LEU A 97 25.81 -14.72 -8.48
C LEU A 97 26.47 -16.07 -8.18
N ASP A 98 25.99 -16.78 -7.16
CA ASP A 98 26.48 -18.11 -6.79
C ASP A 98 26.28 -19.12 -7.94
N SER A 99 25.10 -19.10 -8.57
CA SER A 99 24.81 -19.94 -9.73
C SER A 99 25.74 -19.66 -10.93
N LEU A 100 26.02 -18.38 -11.21
CA LEU A 100 26.96 -17.99 -12.26
C LEU A 100 28.39 -18.45 -11.95
N ASN A 101 28.83 -18.34 -10.69
CA ASN A 101 30.14 -18.78 -10.26
C ASN A 101 30.28 -20.31 -10.35
N GLN A 102 29.26 -21.07 -9.95
CA GLN A 102 29.23 -22.53 -10.11
C GLN A 102 29.32 -22.95 -11.58
N LYS A 103 28.59 -22.28 -12.48
CA LYS A 103 28.69 -22.52 -13.93
C LYS A 103 30.11 -22.27 -14.46
N LYS A 104 30.77 -21.19 -14.03
CA LYS A 104 32.17 -20.91 -14.40
C LYS A 104 33.10 -22.02 -13.91
N LEU A 105 33.02 -22.40 -12.63
CA LEU A 105 33.86 -23.46 -12.06
C LEU A 105 33.70 -24.80 -12.77
N ASN A 106 32.47 -25.17 -13.15
CA ASN A 106 32.21 -26.40 -13.88
C ASN A 106 32.82 -26.38 -15.30
N ASN A 107 32.91 -25.22 -15.94
CA ASN A 107 33.56 -25.08 -17.25
C ASN A 107 35.08 -25.19 -17.18
N TYR A 108 35.72 -24.87 -16.05
CA TYR A 108 37.17 -25.04 -15.86
C TYR A 108 37.59 -26.47 -15.47
N LYS A 109 36.63 -27.32 -15.08
CA LYS A 109 36.89 -28.73 -14.72
C LYS A 109 36.73 -29.70 -15.90
N ARG A 110 36.44 -29.18 -17.09
CA ARG A 110 36.47 -29.91 -18.37
C ARG A 110 37.78 -29.64 -19.09
#